data_AF-D3NTU8-F1
#
_entry.id   AF-D3NTU8-F1
#
_cell.length_a   1.000
_cell.length_b   1.000
_cell.length_c   1.000
_cell.angle_alpha   90.00
_cell.angle_beta   90.00
_cell.angle_gamma   90.00
#
_symmetry.space_group_name_H-M   'P 1'
#
loop_
_entity.id
_entity.type
_entity.pdbx_description
1 polymer ?
#
loop_
_entity_poly.entity_id
_entity_poly.type
_entity_poly.pdbx_seq_one_letter_code
_entity_poly.pdbx_strand_id
1 'polypeptide(L)'
;MDQKNTEDAAEDAPGGLYGVRPAGREGWFLRDHRGDRAALTAALFAEGIAAEVVEIAPFLRRGPMSLPDFILDEMAMHLGWSFDPAIDGWRAPGEAVASFPGTPLPVDCIDVRYEVPAAFWMPITIAAGGQSVIFEVSNTWDPIPDITPWLERVLDGGYPRLTIDREGDYTELHVLPAAEGVRFVVALLDEEWRTPIDVSLPRLALIAGFYCPLVAMWESDAMVNEGWRRWHFDLAVGASGLTAADHHPYPVRSARIDVALADLPGSLGGAS
;
A
#
# COMPACT_ATOMS: atom_id res chain seq x y z
N MET A 1 31.04 -38.34 13.71
CA MET A 1 29.74 -38.73 13.13
C MET A 1 28.75 -37.60 13.41
N ASP A 2 29.17 -36.34 13.24
CA ASP A 2 28.51 -35.17 13.84
C ASP A 2 28.04 -34.11 12.84
N GLN A 3 28.43 -34.20 11.56
CA GLN A 3 28.00 -33.24 10.53
C GLN A 3 26.51 -33.37 10.17
N LYS A 4 25.94 -34.58 10.30
CA LYS A 4 24.55 -34.84 9.92
C LYS A 4 23.53 -34.23 10.89
N ASN A 5 23.90 -34.07 12.17
CA ASN A 5 23.02 -33.47 13.18
C ASN A 5 22.97 -31.94 13.12
N THR A 6 23.90 -31.29 12.39
CA THR A 6 23.93 -29.82 12.26
C THR A 6 23.15 -29.33 11.03
N GLU A 7 23.11 -30.12 9.97
CA GLU A 7 22.30 -29.82 8.77
C GLU A 7 20.80 -29.99 9.03
N ASP A 8 20.39 -31.06 9.73
CA ASP A 8 18.98 -31.30 10.09
C ASP A 8 18.43 -30.22 11.06
N ALA A 9 19.28 -29.68 11.94
CA ALA A 9 18.90 -28.59 12.85
C ALA A 9 18.78 -27.22 12.14
N ALA A 10 19.44 -27.05 10.99
CA ALA A 10 19.40 -25.84 10.18
C ALA A 10 18.17 -25.79 9.23
N GLU A 11 17.51 -26.93 8.97
CA GLU A 11 16.26 -26.97 8.19
C GLU A 11 15.03 -26.49 8.97
N ASP A 12 15.04 -26.60 10.30
CA ASP A 12 13.94 -26.22 11.18
C ASP A 12 14.10 -24.81 11.81
N ALA A 13 15.22 -24.13 11.56
CA ALA A 13 15.44 -22.78 12.06
C ALA A 13 14.44 -21.80 11.42
N PRO A 14 13.75 -20.96 12.22
CA PRO A 14 12.84 -19.96 11.67
C PRO A 14 13.59 -19.03 10.71
N GLY A 15 13.08 -18.89 9.49
CA GLY A 15 13.55 -17.90 8.53
C GLY A 15 12.73 -16.62 8.57
N GLY A 16 13.25 -15.55 8.00
CA GLY A 16 12.56 -14.27 7.87
C GLY A 16 12.97 -13.52 6.60
N LEU A 17 12.19 -12.51 6.25
CA LEU A 17 12.52 -11.52 5.23
C LEU A 17 13.14 -10.31 5.92
N TYR A 18 14.28 -9.88 5.39
CA TYR A 18 15.07 -8.78 5.93
C TYR A 18 15.36 -7.74 4.85
N GLY A 19 15.30 -6.47 5.24
CA GLY A 19 15.89 -5.38 4.48
C GLY A 19 17.35 -5.22 4.87
N VAL A 20 18.26 -5.23 3.89
CA VAL A 20 19.70 -5.07 4.09
C VAL A 20 20.18 -3.84 3.34
N ARG A 21 20.77 -2.87 4.04
CA ARG A 21 21.37 -1.67 3.44
C ARG A 21 22.88 -1.64 3.68
N PRO A 22 23.69 -2.02 2.69
CA PRO A 22 25.15 -1.91 2.77
C PRO A 22 25.60 -0.47 3.05
N ALA A 23 26.66 -0.31 3.83
CA ALA A 23 27.21 1.00 4.15
C ALA A 23 27.57 1.78 2.86
N GLY A 24 27.07 3.01 2.76
CA GLY A 24 27.28 3.87 1.58
C GLY A 24 26.31 3.63 0.42
N ARG A 25 25.34 2.71 0.55
CA ARG A 25 24.20 2.62 -0.37
C ARG A 25 22.96 3.32 0.20
N GLU A 26 22.19 3.91 -0.71
CA GLU A 26 20.98 4.67 -0.36
C GLU A 26 19.76 3.76 -0.16
N GLY A 27 19.66 2.70 -0.97
CA GLY A 27 18.54 1.74 -0.98
C GLY A 27 18.79 0.46 -0.19
N TRP A 28 17.70 -0.23 0.10
CA TRP A 28 17.67 -1.54 0.74
C TRP A 28 17.59 -2.66 -0.30
N PHE A 29 18.16 -3.82 0.04
CA PHE A 29 17.99 -5.07 -0.68
C PHE A 29 17.14 -6.01 0.17
N LEU A 30 16.23 -6.73 -0.47
CA LEU A 30 15.50 -7.79 0.20
C LEU A 30 16.39 -9.03 0.29
N ARG A 31 16.36 -9.69 1.43
CA ARG A 31 17.08 -10.94 1.65
C ARG A 31 16.27 -11.83 2.58
N ASP A 32 15.96 -13.04 2.13
CA ASP A 32 15.54 -14.09 3.04
C ASP A 32 16.76 -14.66 3.78
N HIS A 33 16.62 -14.90 5.08
CA HIS A 33 17.69 -15.48 5.89
C HIS A 33 17.18 -16.48 6.92
N ARG A 34 17.92 -17.57 7.11
CA ARG A 34 17.65 -18.59 8.12
C ARG A 34 18.26 -18.17 9.45
N GLY A 35 17.43 -18.00 10.47
CA GLY A 35 17.84 -17.42 11.73
C GLY A 35 17.40 -15.97 11.85
N ASP A 36 17.64 -15.39 13.02
CA ASP A 36 17.20 -14.05 13.32
C ASP A 36 18.07 -12.96 12.67
N ARG A 37 17.67 -11.71 12.87
CA ARG A 37 18.41 -10.52 12.44
C ARG A 37 19.88 -10.52 12.90
N ALA A 38 20.18 -11.04 14.09
CA ALA A 38 21.54 -11.03 14.63
C ALA A 38 22.42 -12.05 13.91
N ALA A 39 21.88 -13.24 13.60
CA ALA A 39 22.54 -14.23 12.77
C ALA A 39 22.85 -13.69 11.36
N LEU A 40 21.89 -13.02 10.72
CA LEU A 40 22.11 -12.37 9.41
C LEU A 40 23.21 -11.31 9.49
N THR A 41 23.16 -10.46 10.52
CA THR A 41 24.16 -9.40 10.71
C THR A 41 25.56 -9.99 10.90
N ALA A 42 25.70 -11.09 11.66
CA ALA A 42 26.98 -11.76 11.87
C ALA A 42 27.50 -12.42 10.58
N ALA A 43 26.61 -13.02 9.78
CA ALA A 43 26.96 -13.60 8.49
C ALA A 43 27.49 -12.54 7.51
N LEU A 44 26.78 -11.40 7.37
CA LEU A 44 27.23 -10.28 6.54
C LEU A 44 28.58 -9.72 7.00
N PHE A 45 28.78 -9.59 8.31
CA PHE A 45 30.05 -9.14 8.86
C PHE A 45 31.21 -10.11 8.55
N ALA A 46 30.97 -11.42 8.65
CA ALA A 46 31.95 -12.45 8.29
C ALA A 46 32.31 -12.43 6.79
N GLU A 47 31.37 -12.03 5.94
CA GLU A 47 31.59 -11.77 4.50
C GLU A 47 32.29 -10.42 4.23
N GLY A 48 32.60 -9.63 5.27
CA GLY A 48 33.22 -8.32 5.14
C GLY A 48 32.26 -7.21 4.71
N ILE A 49 30.95 -7.45 4.80
CA ILE A 49 29.89 -6.51 4.43
C ILE A 49 29.38 -5.80 5.69
N ALA A 50 29.74 -4.53 5.85
CA ALA A 50 29.12 -3.66 6.83
C ALA A 50 27.75 -3.20 6.29
N ALA A 51 26.66 -3.58 6.96
CA ALA A 51 25.31 -3.26 6.54
C ALA A 51 24.38 -3.01 7.73
N GLU A 52 23.38 -2.18 7.52
CA GLU A 52 22.20 -2.11 8.37
C GLU A 52 21.23 -3.24 8.00
N VAL A 53 20.61 -3.85 9.00
CA VAL A 53 19.65 -4.95 8.80
C VAL A 53 18.38 -4.66 9.61
N VAL A 54 17.25 -4.65 8.91
CA VAL A 54 15.89 -4.50 9.46
C VAL A 54 15.09 -5.75 9.16
N GLU A 55 14.33 -6.22 10.14
CA GLU A 55 13.40 -7.32 9.96
C GLU A 55 12.09 -6.80 9.36
N ILE A 56 11.66 -7.41 8.26
CA ILE A 56 10.44 -7.04 7.53
C ILE A 56 9.31 -7.98 7.94
N ALA A 57 9.53 -9.29 7.80
CA ALA A 57 8.58 -10.32 8.17
C ALA A 57 9.30 -11.46 8.90
N PRO A 58 9.10 -11.64 10.21
CA PRO A 58 9.65 -12.79 10.92
C PRO A 58 8.87 -14.06 10.57
N PHE A 59 9.53 -15.22 10.69
CA PHE A 59 8.90 -16.54 10.60
C PHE A 59 8.28 -16.89 9.24
N LEU A 60 8.96 -16.53 8.16
CA LEU A 60 8.70 -17.04 6.81
C LEU A 60 9.06 -18.53 6.70
N ARG A 61 8.21 -19.37 7.29
CA ARG A 61 8.22 -20.84 7.27
C ARG A 61 9.46 -21.55 7.86
N ARG A 62 9.25 -22.84 8.15
CA ARG A 62 10.29 -23.88 8.26
C ARG A 62 10.37 -24.58 6.90
N GLY A 63 11.54 -24.66 6.26
CA GLY A 63 11.68 -25.27 4.93
C GLY A 63 12.85 -24.74 4.08
N PRO A 64 13.06 -25.25 2.85
CA PRO A 64 14.11 -24.79 1.94
C PRO A 64 13.91 -23.31 1.59
N MET A 65 14.92 -22.49 1.92
CA MET A 65 14.92 -21.03 1.84
C MET A 65 15.70 -20.58 0.61
N SER A 66 14.96 -20.43 -0.46
CA SER A 66 15.21 -19.44 -1.49
C SER A 66 13.85 -19.22 -2.11
N LEU A 67 13.09 -18.31 -1.51
CA LEU A 67 11.87 -17.86 -2.18
C LEU A 67 12.32 -17.14 -3.47
N PRO A 68 11.61 -17.35 -4.58
CA PRO A 68 11.80 -16.52 -5.76
C PRO A 68 11.68 -15.03 -5.41
N ASP A 69 12.50 -14.19 -6.05
CA ASP A 69 12.53 -12.74 -5.77
C ASP A 69 11.14 -12.10 -5.81
N PHE A 70 10.29 -12.48 -6.77
CA PHE A 70 8.93 -11.94 -6.88
C PHE A 70 8.06 -12.16 -5.61
N ILE A 71 8.28 -13.24 -4.86
CA ILE A 71 7.58 -13.48 -3.59
C ILE A 71 8.10 -12.54 -2.51
N LEU A 72 9.42 -12.30 -2.47
CA LEU A 72 10.01 -11.36 -1.52
C LEU A 72 9.51 -9.94 -1.79
N ASP A 73 9.44 -9.56 -3.07
CA ASP A 73 8.96 -8.26 -3.54
C ASP A 73 7.48 -8.04 -3.16
N GLU A 74 6.60 -9.01 -3.47
CA GLU A 74 5.19 -9.01 -3.09
C GLU A 74 5.03 -8.81 -1.58
N MET A 75 5.75 -9.60 -0.78
CA MET A 75 5.72 -9.48 0.67
C MET A 75 6.20 -8.13 1.19
N ALA A 76 7.27 -7.58 0.62
CA ALA A 76 7.78 -6.27 1.01
C ALA A 76 6.75 -5.18 0.71
N MET A 77 6.11 -5.23 -0.47
CA MET A 77 5.05 -4.29 -0.86
C MET A 77 3.85 -4.33 0.09
N HIS A 78 3.38 -5.53 0.46
CA HIS A 78 2.31 -5.68 1.46
C HIS A 78 2.67 -5.13 2.84
N LEU A 79 3.96 -5.07 3.16
CA LEU A 79 4.47 -4.51 4.42
C LEU A 79 4.89 -3.05 4.27
N GLY A 80 4.44 -2.38 3.21
CA GLY A 80 4.59 -0.95 2.98
C GLY A 80 5.95 -0.54 2.48
N TRP A 81 6.81 -1.47 2.05
CA TRP A 81 8.04 -1.17 1.33
C TRP A 81 7.72 -0.85 -0.14
N SER A 82 8.63 -0.18 -0.83
CA SER A 82 8.47 0.11 -2.26
C SER A 82 9.81 0.16 -2.92
N PHE A 83 9.84 -0.31 -4.16
CA PHE A 83 11.03 -0.28 -4.98
C PHE A 83 11.18 1.10 -5.63
N ASP A 84 12.34 1.73 -5.44
CA ASP A 84 12.71 3.02 -6.03
C ASP A 84 13.72 2.77 -7.17
N PRO A 85 13.29 2.84 -8.44
CA PRO A 85 14.14 2.55 -9.59
C PRO A 85 15.24 3.60 -9.78
N ALA A 86 15.12 4.79 -9.18
CA ALA A 86 16.16 5.82 -9.29
C ALA A 86 17.44 5.42 -8.54
N ILE A 87 17.32 4.57 -7.53
CA ILE A 87 18.45 4.06 -6.73
C ILE A 87 18.68 2.56 -6.92
N ASP A 88 17.84 1.89 -7.73
CA ASP A 88 17.82 0.44 -7.91
C ASP A 88 17.76 -0.31 -6.56
N GLY A 89 16.76 0.03 -5.74
CA GLY A 89 16.64 -0.52 -4.40
C GLY A 89 15.33 -0.17 -3.70
N TRP A 90 15.07 -0.88 -2.61
CA TRP A 90 13.87 -0.71 -1.82
C TRP A 90 13.97 0.47 -0.85
N ARG A 91 12.82 1.05 -0.49
CA ARG A 91 12.62 2.09 0.53
C ARG A 91 11.76 1.53 1.65
N ALA A 92 12.21 1.68 2.88
CA ALA A 92 11.45 1.26 4.05
C ALA A 92 10.18 2.11 4.22
N PRO A 93 9.15 1.62 4.94
CA PRO A 93 7.96 2.39 5.26
C PRO A 93 8.32 3.73 5.93
N GLY A 94 7.84 4.84 5.37
CA GLY A 94 8.09 6.18 5.88
C GLY A 94 9.42 6.82 5.46
N GLU A 95 10.30 6.10 4.76
CA GLU A 95 11.43 6.74 4.07
C GLU A 95 10.93 7.55 2.87
N ALA A 96 11.59 8.69 2.63
CA ALA A 96 11.32 9.49 1.44
C ALA A 96 11.75 8.71 0.19
N VAL A 97 10.88 8.71 -0.83
CA VAL A 97 11.19 8.18 -2.16
C VAL A 97 11.84 9.30 -2.98
N ALA A 98 12.72 8.94 -3.93
CA ALA A 98 13.21 9.90 -4.91
C ALA A 98 12.03 10.61 -5.60
N SER A 99 12.20 11.90 -5.92
CA SER A 99 11.13 12.64 -6.58
C SER A 99 10.86 12.07 -7.96
N PHE A 100 9.59 11.80 -8.29
CA PHE A 100 9.22 11.39 -9.64
C PHE A 100 9.67 12.43 -10.66
N PRO A 101 10.27 12.02 -11.79
CA PRO A 101 10.66 12.94 -12.84
C PRO A 101 9.40 13.62 -13.41
N GLY A 102 9.48 14.92 -13.68
CA GLY A 102 8.36 15.68 -14.24
C GLY A 102 8.07 16.97 -13.49
N THR A 103 7.17 17.77 -14.05
CA THR A 103 6.62 18.96 -13.40
C THR A 103 5.15 18.69 -13.10
N PRO A 104 4.73 18.64 -11.83
CA PRO A 104 3.34 18.36 -11.49
C PRO A 104 2.42 19.43 -12.08
N LEU A 105 1.27 19.01 -12.60
CA LEU A 105 0.24 19.93 -13.09
C LEU A 105 -0.53 20.54 -11.90
N PRO A 106 -0.58 21.88 -11.73
CA PRO A 106 -1.40 22.49 -10.69
C PRO A 106 -2.89 22.29 -10.96
N VAL A 107 -3.61 21.81 -9.95
CA VAL A 107 -5.06 21.59 -9.99
C VAL A 107 -5.69 21.99 -8.65
N ASP A 108 -6.96 22.35 -8.67
CA ASP A 108 -7.68 22.76 -7.45
C ASP A 108 -8.26 21.55 -6.68
N CYS A 109 -8.54 20.45 -7.38
CA CYS A 109 -9.13 19.24 -6.83
C CYS A 109 -8.73 17.99 -7.61
N ILE A 110 -9.05 16.84 -7.02
CA ILE A 110 -9.10 15.54 -7.72
C ILE A 110 -10.53 14.99 -7.65
N ASP A 111 -10.87 14.15 -8.60
CA ASP A 111 -12.12 13.39 -8.64
C ASP A 111 -11.78 11.90 -8.48
N VAL A 112 -12.29 11.28 -7.43
CA VAL A 112 -12.14 9.85 -7.17
C VAL A 112 -13.52 9.21 -7.16
N ARG A 113 -13.69 8.17 -7.97
CA ARG A 113 -14.92 7.38 -8.00
C ARG A 113 -14.63 5.97 -7.57
N TYR A 114 -15.36 5.52 -6.56
CA TYR A 114 -15.45 4.11 -6.19
C TYR A 114 -16.78 3.57 -6.69
N GLU A 115 -16.76 2.42 -7.34
CA GLU A 115 -17.97 1.78 -7.86
C GLU A 115 -18.40 0.60 -6.97
N VAL A 116 -19.67 0.22 -7.08
CA VAL A 116 -20.18 -0.96 -6.37
C VAL A 116 -19.52 -2.22 -6.96
N PRO A 117 -19.03 -3.16 -6.13
CA PRO A 117 -18.36 -4.34 -6.63
C PRO A 117 -19.21 -5.19 -7.59
N ALA A 118 -18.59 -5.62 -8.69
CA ALA A 118 -19.12 -6.58 -9.63
C ALA A 118 -18.18 -7.79 -9.69
N ALA A 119 -18.72 -8.99 -9.51
CA ALA A 119 -17.95 -10.23 -9.53
C ALA A 119 -16.68 -10.22 -8.64
N PHE A 120 -16.77 -9.66 -7.42
CA PHE A 120 -15.67 -9.50 -6.44
C PHE A 120 -14.62 -8.44 -6.78
N TRP A 121 -14.85 -7.64 -7.83
CA TRP A 121 -13.97 -6.54 -8.24
C TRP A 121 -14.64 -5.20 -8.06
N MET A 122 -13.93 -4.24 -7.49
CA MET A 122 -14.34 -2.85 -7.34
C MET A 122 -13.54 -1.97 -8.29
N PRO A 123 -14.18 -1.36 -9.30
CA PRO A 123 -13.56 -0.32 -10.10
C PRO A 123 -13.31 0.95 -9.27
N ILE A 124 -12.09 1.50 -9.41
CA ILE A 124 -11.69 2.78 -8.86
C ILE A 124 -11.17 3.64 -10.01
N THR A 125 -11.70 4.85 -10.12
CA THR A 125 -11.23 5.87 -11.06
C THR A 125 -10.63 7.03 -10.28
N ILE A 126 -9.45 7.50 -10.69
CA ILE A 126 -8.84 8.73 -10.19
C ILE A 126 -8.60 9.65 -11.39
N ALA A 127 -9.08 10.89 -11.31
CA ALA A 127 -8.91 11.90 -12.35
C ALA A 127 -8.54 13.27 -11.78
N ALA A 128 -7.66 13.99 -12.47
CA ALA A 128 -7.24 15.34 -12.11
C ALA A 128 -6.63 16.07 -13.31
N GLY A 129 -7.03 17.32 -13.57
CA GLY A 129 -6.37 18.15 -14.59
C GLY A 129 -6.32 17.55 -16.01
N GLY A 130 -7.32 16.74 -16.39
CA GLY A 130 -7.35 16.03 -17.68
C GLY A 130 -6.53 14.73 -17.73
N GLN A 131 -5.85 14.38 -16.63
CA GLN A 131 -5.21 13.10 -16.42
C GLN A 131 -6.21 12.13 -15.76
N SER A 132 -6.13 10.83 -16.06
CA SER A 132 -7.01 9.82 -15.46
C SER A 132 -6.38 8.44 -15.44
N VAL A 133 -6.73 7.66 -14.42
CA VAL A 133 -6.42 6.23 -14.34
C VAL A 133 -7.63 5.47 -13.81
N ILE A 134 -7.85 4.28 -14.36
CA ILE A 134 -8.88 3.34 -13.92
C ILE A 134 -8.19 2.03 -13.61
N PHE A 135 -8.52 1.45 -12.46
CA PHE A 135 -8.08 0.12 -12.09
C PHE A 135 -9.14 -0.56 -11.23
N GLU A 136 -9.05 -1.89 -11.13
CA GLU A 136 -9.94 -2.69 -10.32
C GLU A 136 -9.16 -3.22 -9.11
N VAL A 137 -9.84 -3.33 -7.97
CA VAL A 137 -9.30 -3.93 -6.76
C VAL A 137 -10.19 -5.09 -6.35
N SER A 138 -9.59 -6.17 -5.85
CA SER A 138 -10.35 -7.34 -5.41
C SER A 138 -10.46 -7.38 -3.91
N ASN A 139 -11.43 -8.15 -3.44
CA ASN A 139 -11.62 -8.38 -2.02
C ASN A 139 -10.49 -9.24 -1.39
N THR A 140 -9.69 -9.94 -2.21
CA THR A 140 -8.53 -10.72 -1.75
C THR A 140 -7.48 -9.81 -1.10
N TRP A 141 -7.29 -8.64 -1.69
CA TRP A 141 -6.33 -7.61 -1.27
C TRP A 141 -7.04 -6.28 -1.12
N ASP A 142 -8.01 -6.27 -0.22
CA ASP A 142 -8.92 -5.14 0.01
C ASP A 142 -8.16 -3.88 0.50
N PRO A 143 -8.06 -2.81 -0.31
CA PRO A 143 -7.31 -1.62 0.07
C PRO A 143 -8.13 -0.63 0.92
N ILE A 144 -9.45 -0.81 1.02
CA ILE A 144 -10.33 0.18 1.62
C ILE A 144 -10.04 0.43 3.11
N PRO A 145 -9.69 -0.57 3.95
CA PRO A 145 -9.30 -0.35 5.34
C PRO A 145 -8.13 0.61 5.51
N ASP A 146 -7.24 0.69 4.51
CA ASP A 146 -5.99 1.46 4.58
C ASP A 146 -6.12 2.88 4.02
N ILE A 147 -7.15 3.17 3.22
CA ILE A 147 -7.36 4.49 2.62
C ILE A 147 -7.58 5.55 3.70
N THR A 148 -8.48 5.33 4.66
CA THR A 148 -8.76 6.32 5.71
C THR A 148 -7.55 6.58 6.61
N PRO A 149 -6.84 5.57 7.15
CA PRO A 149 -5.58 5.78 7.88
C PRO A 149 -4.50 6.48 7.04
N TRP A 150 -4.40 6.18 5.74
CA TRP A 150 -3.50 6.89 4.84
C TRP A 150 -3.86 8.38 4.74
N LEU A 151 -5.14 8.72 4.58
CA LEU A 151 -5.61 10.10 4.54
C LEU A 151 -5.42 10.84 5.87
N GLU A 152 -5.55 10.16 7.01
CA GLU A 152 -5.24 10.75 8.31
C GLU A 152 -3.77 11.13 8.43
N ARG A 153 -2.85 10.29 7.92
CA ARG A 153 -1.42 10.62 7.86
C ARG A 153 -1.15 11.81 6.92
N VAL A 154 -1.93 11.97 5.85
CA VAL A 154 -1.91 13.19 5.03
C VAL A 154 -2.43 14.36 5.85
N LEU A 155 -3.53 14.23 6.58
CA LEU A 155 -4.07 15.29 7.42
C LEU A 155 -3.06 15.77 8.48
N ASP A 156 -2.28 14.85 9.04
CA ASP A 156 -1.21 15.10 10.02
C ASP A 156 0.03 15.81 9.46
N GLY A 157 0.01 16.23 8.19
CA GLY A 157 1.11 16.93 7.53
C GLY A 157 2.15 15.98 6.91
N GLY A 158 1.95 14.66 7.02
CA GLY A 158 2.84 13.66 6.45
C GLY A 158 2.79 13.58 4.92
N TYR A 159 3.69 12.76 4.38
CA TYR A 159 3.82 12.44 2.96
C TYR A 159 3.75 10.91 2.77
N PRO A 160 2.63 10.27 3.19
CA PRO A 160 2.54 8.83 3.20
C PRO A 160 2.38 8.27 1.78
N ARG A 161 2.80 7.01 1.64
CA ARG A 161 2.48 6.17 0.49
C ARG A 161 1.37 5.19 0.85
N LEU A 162 0.55 4.83 -0.13
CA LEU A 162 -0.36 3.69 -0.08
C LEU A 162 -0.08 2.79 -1.29
N THR A 163 0.15 1.50 -1.06
CA THR A 163 0.32 0.51 -2.12
C THR A 163 -0.96 -0.32 -2.20
N ILE A 164 -1.55 -0.38 -3.39
CA ILE A 164 -2.76 -1.14 -3.69
C ILE A 164 -2.35 -2.32 -4.55
N ASP A 165 -2.50 -3.53 -4.01
CA ASP A 165 -2.33 -4.77 -4.77
C ASP A 165 -3.63 -5.09 -5.54
N ARG A 166 -3.47 -5.35 -6.84
CA ARG A 166 -4.54 -5.72 -7.77
C ARG A 166 -4.32 -7.14 -8.29
N GLU A 167 -4.00 -8.05 -7.38
CA GLU A 167 -3.70 -9.46 -7.63
C GLU A 167 -2.39 -9.67 -8.42
N GLY A 168 -1.32 -9.03 -7.95
CA GLY A 168 0.02 -9.10 -8.52
C GLY A 168 0.39 -7.90 -9.39
N ASP A 169 -0.57 -7.00 -9.67
CA ASP A 169 -0.35 -5.70 -10.30
C ASP A 169 -0.47 -4.58 -9.27
N TYR A 170 0.53 -3.72 -9.11
CA TYR A 170 0.54 -2.74 -8.02
C TYR A 170 0.27 -1.32 -8.51
N THR A 171 -0.58 -0.60 -7.78
CA THR A 171 -0.79 0.83 -7.92
C THR A 171 -0.34 1.52 -6.65
N GLU A 172 0.58 2.46 -6.73
CA GLU A 172 1.02 3.25 -5.59
C GLU A 172 0.49 4.68 -5.64
N LEU A 173 -0.05 5.14 -4.52
CA LEU A 173 -0.48 6.50 -4.29
C LEU A 173 0.58 7.20 -3.46
N HIS A 174 1.30 8.14 -4.07
CA HIS A 174 2.38 8.90 -3.43
C HIS A 174 1.92 10.32 -3.13
N VAL A 175 2.12 10.74 -1.87
CA VAL A 175 2.00 12.14 -1.47
C VAL A 175 3.40 12.67 -1.20
N LEU A 176 3.75 13.78 -1.82
CA LEU A 176 5.09 14.35 -1.78
C LEU A 176 5.04 15.84 -1.39
N PRO A 177 6.12 16.38 -0.80
CA PRO A 177 6.22 17.81 -0.54
C PRO A 177 6.18 18.62 -1.83
N ALA A 178 5.48 19.76 -1.80
CA ALA A 178 5.44 20.76 -2.86
C ALA A 178 5.63 22.17 -2.25
N ALA A 179 5.93 23.16 -3.09
CA ALA A 179 6.09 24.54 -2.64
C ALA A 179 4.79 25.09 -2.01
N GLU A 180 3.65 24.73 -2.60
CA GLU A 180 2.31 25.01 -2.09
C GLU A 180 1.48 23.73 -2.12
N GLY A 181 0.78 23.42 -1.02
CA GLY A 181 -0.03 22.20 -0.92
C GLY A 181 0.79 20.92 -0.87
N VAL A 182 0.43 19.94 -1.71
CA VAL A 182 1.11 18.65 -1.87
C VAL A 182 1.21 18.28 -3.34
N ARG A 183 2.23 17.50 -3.71
CA ARG A 183 2.30 16.80 -4.99
C ARG A 183 1.70 15.41 -4.81
N PHE A 184 0.77 15.03 -5.66
CA PHE A 184 0.13 13.73 -5.67
C PHE A 184 0.48 13.00 -6.97
N VAL A 185 1.02 11.79 -6.84
CA VAL A 185 1.40 10.93 -7.97
C VAL A 185 0.73 9.59 -7.82
N VAL A 186 0.12 9.10 -8.90
CA VAL A 186 -0.26 7.70 -9.03
C VAL A 186 0.81 7.03 -9.87
N ALA A 187 1.49 6.03 -9.31
CA ALA A 187 2.47 5.22 -10.02
C ALA A 187 1.92 3.81 -10.24
N LEU A 188 1.94 3.34 -11.48
CA LEU A 188 1.66 1.95 -11.82
C LEU A 188 3.01 1.23 -11.87
N LEU A 189 3.15 0.23 -11.01
CA LEU A 189 4.31 -0.65 -10.97
C LEU A 189 4.05 -1.77 -11.98
N ASP A 190 4.48 -1.56 -13.22
CA ASP A 190 4.65 -2.61 -14.23
C ASP A 190 6.15 -2.90 -14.46
N GLU A 191 6.60 -3.09 -15.71
CA GLU A 191 8.03 -3.19 -16.02
C GLU A 191 8.77 -1.85 -15.83
N GLU A 192 8.06 -0.72 -15.94
CA GLU A 192 8.57 0.63 -15.70
C GLU A 192 7.56 1.46 -14.88
N TRP A 193 8.03 2.49 -14.16
CA TRP A 193 7.10 3.42 -13.52
C TRP A 193 6.33 4.23 -14.56
N ARG A 194 5.04 3.95 -14.67
CA ARG A 194 4.11 4.84 -15.37
C ARG A 194 3.39 5.72 -14.36
N THR A 195 3.43 7.03 -14.59
CA THR A 195 2.79 8.02 -13.72
C THR A 195 1.60 8.65 -14.41
N PRO A 196 0.44 7.96 -14.52
CA PRO A 196 -0.74 8.50 -15.20
C PRO A 196 -1.30 9.74 -14.53
N ILE A 197 -1.05 9.94 -13.23
CA ILE A 197 -1.41 11.16 -12.50
C ILE A 197 -0.12 11.74 -11.88
N ASP A 198 0.14 13.02 -12.13
CA ASP A 198 1.18 13.81 -11.46
C ASP A 198 0.72 15.27 -11.37
N VAL A 199 0.20 15.63 -10.20
CA VAL A 199 -0.47 16.92 -9.95
C VAL A 199 -0.01 17.56 -8.65
N SER A 200 -0.17 18.87 -8.53
CA SER A 200 -0.02 19.60 -7.27
C SER A 200 -1.33 20.27 -6.89
N LEU A 201 -1.76 20.12 -5.63
CA LEU A 201 -3.07 20.59 -5.17
C LEU A 201 -3.09 20.90 -3.68
N PRO A 202 -4.11 21.63 -3.18
CA PRO A 202 -4.30 21.83 -1.75
C PRO A 202 -4.45 20.49 -1.01
N ARG A 203 -3.79 20.36 0.15
CA ARG A 203 -3.82 19.13 0.97
C ARG A 203 -5.24 18.67 1.30
N LEU A 204 -6.11 19.59 1.70
CA LEU A 204 -7.49 19.24 2.02
C LEU A 204 -8.32 18.89 0.78
N ALA A 205 -7.95 19.39 -0.41
CA ALA A 205 -8.61 18.99 -1.65
C ALA A 205 -8.28 17.54 -2.04
N LEU A 206 -7.03 17.10 -1.82
CA LEU A 206 -6.63 15.69 -1.92
C LEU A 206 -7.46 14.82 -0.96
N ILE A 207 -7.53 15.23 0.31
CA ILE A 207 -8.26 14.48 1.35
C ILE A 207 -9.76 14.39 1.01
N ALA A 208 -10.40 15.52 0.71
CA ALA A 208 -11.81 15.56 0.33
C ALA A 208 -12.09 14.70 -0.91
N GLY A 209 -11.22 14.79 -1.92
CA GLY A 209 -11.36 14.07 -3.18
C GLY A 209 -11.34 12.54 -3.01
N PHE A 210 -10.57 11.99 -2.08
CA PHE A 210 -10.61 10.55 -1.78
C PHE A 210 -11.69 10.17 -0.76
N TYR A 211 -11.83 10.95 0.32
CA TYR A 211 -12.62 10.57 1.48
C TYR A 211 -14.12 10.67 1.24
N CYS A 212 -14.59 11.80 0.70
CA CYS A 212 -16.02 12.04 0.51
C CYS A 212 -16.68 10.99 -0.41
N PRO A 213 -16.14 10.68 -1.61
CA PRO A 213 -16.72 9.65 -2.45
C PRO A 213 -16.58 8.24 -1.88
N LEU A 214 -15.54 7.95 -1.08
CA LEU A 214 -15.43 6.67 -0.39
C LEU A 214 -16.59 6.49 0.59
N VAL A 215 -16.79 7.45 1.49
CA VAL A 215 -17.89 7.42 2.47
C VAL A 215 -19.24 7.34 1.75
N ALA A 216 -19.45 8.16 0.72
CA ALA A 216 -20.70 8.19 -0.02
C ALA A 216 -21.01 6.85 -0.70
N MET A 217 -20.02 6.21 -1.34
CA MET A 217 -20.21 4.88 -1.94
C MET A 217 -20.43 3.82 -0.87
N TRP A 218 -19.57 3.79 0.16
CA TRP A 218 -19.56 2.74 1.18
C TRP A 218 -20.85 2.68 2.00
N GLU A 219 -21.45 3.85 2.26
CA GLU A 219 -22.71 4.00 3.00
C GLU A 219 -23.95 4.04 2.10
N SER A 220 -23.78 3.91 0.77
CA SER A 220 -24.91 3.94 -0.17
C SER A 220 -25.78 2.69 -0.08
N ASP A 221 -27.07 2.84 -0.37
CA ASP A 221 -28.01 1.71 -0.47
C ASP A 221 -27.54 0.66 -1.48
N ALA A 222 -26.90 1.06 -2.57
CA ALA A 222 -26.40 0.12 -3.58
C ALA A 222 -25.27 -0.76 -3.03
N MET A 223 -24.32 -0.16 -2.30
CA MET A 223 -23.25 -0.92 -1.64
C MET A 223 -23.81 -1.83 -0.54
N VAL A 224 -24.72 -1.32 0.30
CA VAL A 224 -25.33 -2.09 1.41
C VAL A 224 -26.14 -3.27 0.88
N ASN A 225 -26.96 -3.07 -0.16
CA ASN A 225 -27.89 -4.10 -0.64
C ASN A 225 -27.25 -5.10 -1.61
N GLU A 226 -26.31 -4.64 -2.45
CA GLU A 226 -25.74 -5.44 -3.54
C GLU A 226 -24.24 -5.66 -3.38
N GLY A 227 -23.50 -4.63 -2.99
CA GLY A 227 -22.05 -4.64 -2.91
C GLY A 227 -21.50 -5.53 -1.80
N TRP A 228 -22.04 -5.44 -0.58
CA TRP A 228 -21.58 -6.23 0.57
C TRP A 228 -21.65 -7.73 0.31
N ARG A 229 -22.67 -8.22 -0.41
CA ARG A 229 -22.77 -9.64 -0.78
C ARG A 229 -21.62 -10.14 -1.67
N ARG A 230 -20.90 -9.23 -2.30
CA ARG A 230 -19.79 -9.48 -3.24
C ARG A 230 -18.46 -9.00 -2.68
N TRP A 231 -18.44 -8.53 -1.43
CA TRP A 231 -17.26 -8.01 -0.74
C TRP A 231 -17.18 -8.67 0.64
N HIS A 232 -16.35 -9.70 0.78
CA HIS A 232 -16.26 -10.48 2.01
C HIS A 232 -15.38 -9.77 3.04
N PHE A 233 -15.95 -9.39 4.18
CA PHE A 233 -15.23 -8.69 5.24
C PHE A 233 -14.45 -9.64 6.16
N ASP A 234 -14.85 -10.92 6.20
CA ASP A 234 -14.21 -11.99 6.96
C ASP A 234 -13.79 -13.10 5.99
N LEU A 235 -12.50 -13.17 5.63
CA LEU A 235 -11.92 -14.20 4.75
C LEU A 235 -11.81 -15.58 5.43
N ALA A 236 -12.86 -16.03 6.12
CA ALA A 236 -13.09 -17.46 6.32
C ALA A 236 -13.84 -17.99 5.08
N VAL A 237 -13.07 -18.19 4.00
CA VAL A 237 -13.52 -18.65 2.69
C VAL A 237 -14.44 -19.88 2.80
N GLY A 238 -15.65 -19.81 2.22
CA GLY A 238 -16.42 -21.02 1.85
C GLY A 238 -17.93 -21.04 2.13
N ALA A 239 -18.51 -20.03 2.78
CA ALA A 239 -19.95 -20.07 3.07
C ALA A 239 -20.79 -19.48 1.91
N SER A 240 -21.20 -20.32 0.97
CA SER A 240 -22.35 -19.99 0.11
C SER A 240 -23.58 -19.77 0.99
N GLY A 241 -24.13 -18.55 1.03
CA GLY A 241 -25.35 -18.24 1.79
C GLY A 241 -25.26 -17.07 2.79
N LEU A 242 -24.17 -16.30 2.83
CA LEU A 242 -24.11 -15.07 3.61
C LEU A 242 -25.16 -14.06 3.12
N THR A 243 -25.89 -13.48 4.06
CA THR A 243 -26.84 -12.39 3.86
C THR A 243 -26.21 -11.06 4.25
N ALA A 244 -26.79 -9.92 3.85
CA ALA A 244 -26.29 -8.60 4.24
C ALA A 244 -26.15 -8.41 5.77
N ALA A 245 -26.92 -9.17 6.58
CA ALA A 245 -26.84 -9.13 8.04
C ALA A 245 -25.61 -9.86 8.60
N ASP A 246 -24.97 -10.73 7.81
CA ASP A 246 -23.77 -11.48 8.18
C ASP A 246 -22.48 -10.73 7.79
N HIS A 247 -22.59 -9.59 7.12
CA HIS A 247 -21.47 -8.74 6.77
C HIS A 247 -21.24 -7.70 7.88
N HIS A 248 -20.02 -7.70 8.43
CA HIS A 248 -19.56 -6.70 9.39
C HIS A 248 -18.54 -5.78 8.69
N PRO A 249 -19.00 -4.75 7.95
CA PRO A 249 -18.08 -3.84 7.28
C PRO A 249 -17.25 -3.09 8.32
N TYR A 250 -15.96 -2.92 8.05
CA TYR A 250 -15.14 -2.00 8.82
C TYR A 250 -15.59 -0.55 8.55
N PRO A 251 -15.44 0.35 9.54
CA PRO A 251 -15.81 1.75 9.38
C PRO A 251 -14.83 2.46 8.43
N VAL A 252 -15.36 3.25 7.50
CA VAL A 252 -14.55 4.13 6.63
C VAL A 252 -14.52 5.59 7.11
N ARG A 253 -15.43 5.97 8.02
CA ARG A 253 -15.50 7.34 8.56
C ARG A 253 -14.37 7.64 9.53
N SER A 254 -13.83 8.85 9.43
CA SER A 254 -12.91 9.44 10.40
C SER A 254 -13.48 10.75 10.92
N ALA A 255 -13.74 10.80 12.24
CA ALA A 255 -14.17 12.02 12.90
C ALA A 255 -13.15 13.17 12.73
N ARG A 256 -11.87 12.85 12.59
CA ARG A 256 -10.79 13.83 12.40
C ARG A 256 -10.91 14.48 11.03
N ILE A 257 -11.12 13.66 9.99
CA ILE A 257 -11.31 14.15 8.62
C ILE A 257 -12.63 14.91 8.52
N ASP A 258 -13.72 14.39 9.10
CA ASP A 258 -15.03 15.07 9.12
C ASP A 258 -14.91 16.49 9.71
N VAL A 259 -14.22 16.65 10.84
CA VAL A 259 -13.97 17.98 11.45
C VAL A 259 -13.13 18.87 10.54
N ALA A 260 -12.07 18.33 9.93
CA ALA A 260 -11.20 19.10 9.03
C ALA A 260 -11.91 19.57 7.75
N LEU A 261 -12.91 18.81 7.29
CA LEU A 261 -13.68 19.11 6.07
C LEU A 261 -14.96 19.91 6.33
N ALA A 262 -15.36 20.11 7.59
CA ALA A 262 -16.58 20.82 7.95
C ALA A 262 -16.62 22.27 7.43
N ASP A 263 -15.46 22.93 7.36
CA ASP A 263 -15.34 24.33 6.95
C ASP A 263 -15.00 24.50 5.46
N LEU A 264 -14.91 23.41 4.70
CA LEU A 264 -14.61 23.48 3.27
C LEU A 264 -15.84 23.88 2.45
N PRO A 265 -15.78 25.00 1.69
CA PRO A 265 -16.89 25.41 0.84
C PRO A 265 -17.19 24.33 -0.20
N GLY A 266 -18.36 23.69 -0.09
CA GLY A 266 -18.83 22.67 -1.04
C GLY A 266 -18.91 21.23 -0.52
N SER A 267 -18.57 20.95 0.75
CA SER A 267 -18.56 19.59 1.31
C SER A 267 -19.94 18.97 1.60
N LEU A 268 -21.05 19.68 1.34
CA LEU A 268 -22.41 19.15 1.47
C LEU A 268 -23.29 19.57 0.28
N GLY A 269 -22.94 19.12 -0.92
CA GLY A 269 -23.86 19.05 -2.05
C GLY A 269 -24.70 17.77 -1.93
N GLY A 270 -25.78 17.83 -1.15
CA GLY A 270 -26.70 16.71 -0.98
C GLY A 270 -27.25 16.21 -2.31
N ALA A 271 -27.21 14.89 -2.49
CA ALA A 271 -28.07 14.22 -3.44
C ALA A 271 -29.52 14.60 -3.10
N SER A 272 -30.20 15.19 -4.08
CA SER A 272 -31.66 15.33 -4.12
C SER A 272 -32.28 14.04 -4.61
#